data_AF-A0A2E9QH05-F1
#
_entry.id   AF-A0A2E9QH05-F1
#
_cell.length_a   1.000
_cell.length_b   1.000
_cell.length_c   1.000
_cell.angle_alpha   90.00
_cell.angle_beta   90.00
_cell.angle_gamma   90.00
#
_symmetry.space_group_name_H-M   'P 1'
#
loop_
_entity.id
_entity.type
_entity.pdbx_description
1 polymer ?
#
loop_
_entity_poly.entity_id
_entity_poly.type
_entity_poly.pdbx_seq_one_letter_code
_entity_poly.pdbx_strand_id
1 'polypeptide(L)'
;MQACGPVATNRALRRSEPDSLPGKHFALQALPCSFVSMNVGPVHQKPASPGIEEGPENSVHILYRVEPETTFEQAASQTFDLVLRAQQDFPGYARVLYLEIEGHTGTQFGFDGDFFEFQQEYLQGFLGPFLSALDMPLLSVFNPRPQRNDLPDKVEIDGPATPTPGGFPFPLNQTNQTK
;
A
#
# COMPACT_ATOMS: atom_id res chain seq x y z
N MET A 1 -54.67 -11.05 6.20
CA MET A 1 -55.37 -10.31 5.13
C MET A 1 -55.61 -8.89 5.61
N GLN A 2 -55.51 -7.89 4.70
CA GLN A 2 -55.81 -6.45 4.85
C GLN A 2 -54.73 -5.61 5.55
N ALA A 3 -54.49 -4.32 5.24
CA ALA A 3 -54.70 -3.44 4.07
C ALA A 3 -54.12 -2.04 4.46
N CYS A 4 -53.91 -1.17 3.47
CA CYS A 4 -53.35 0.19 3.49
C CYS A 4 -53.89 1.24 4.49
N GLY A 5 -53.02 2.22 4.82
CA GLY A 5 -53.30 3.67 4.99
C GLY A 5 -53.59 4.17 6.43
N PRO A 6 -53.36 5.47 6.78
CA PRO A 6 -53.49 6.64 5.90
C PRO A 6 -52.42 7.76 6.00
N VAL A 7 -52.59 8.72 5.09
CA VAL A 7 -51.92 10.02 4.88
C VAL A 7 -52.26 11.04 5.99
N ALA A 8 -51.28 11.87 6.39
CA ALA A 8 -51.50 13.08 7.17
C ALA A 8 -50.95 14.32 6.44
N THR A 9 -51.90 15.17 6.04
CA THR A 9 -51.74 16.53 5.53
C THR A 9 -51.26 17.47 6.64
N ASN A 10 -50.43 18.46 6.32
CA ASN A 10 -50.46 19.71 7.10
C ASN A 10 -50.22 20.97 6.28
N ARG A 11 -50.96 21.99 6.72
CA ARG A 11 -51.40 23.20 6.06
C ARG A 11 -50.53 24.39 6.48
N ALA A 12 -50.34 25.31 5.55
CA ALA A 12 -49.53 26.52 5.64
C ALA A 12 -49.83 27.46 6.83
N LEU A 13 -48.81 28.18 7.31
CA LEU A 13 -48.97 29.52 7.90
C LEU A 13 -47.74 30.44 7.68
N ARG A 14 -47.98 31.48 6.87
CA ARG A 14 -47.51 32.89 6.86
C ARG A 14 -46.03 33.29 7.00
N ARG A 15 -45.73 34.28 6.15
CA ARG A 15 -44.54 35.14 6.02
C ARG A 15 -44.24 36.00 7.26
N SER A 16 -42.96 36.29 7.45
CA SER A 16 -42.44 37.61 7.83
C SER A 16 -40.96 37.70 7.44
N GLU A 17 -40.63 38.60 6.51
CA GLU A 17 -39.26 39.11 6.28
C GLU A 17 -38.72 39.81 7.53
N PRO A 18 -37.40 39.98 7.65
CA PRO A 18 -36.93 41.37 7.56
C PRO A 18 -35.64 41.60 6.78
N ASP A 19 -35.52 42.89 6.50
CA ASP A 19 -34.61 43.71 5.71
C ASP A 19 -33.14 43.79 6.23
N SER A 20 -32.24 44.19 5.32
CA SER A 20 -31.03 45.01 5.51
C SER A 20 -29.70 44.47 6.13
N LEU A 21 -28.75 44.22 5.20
CA LEU A 21 -27.45 44.93 4.99
C LEU A 21 -26.21 44.72 5.93
N PRO A 22 -24.97 45.07 5.49
CA PRO A 22 -23.89 44.10 5.28
C PRO A 22 -22.63 44.34 6.14
N GLY A 23 -21.70 43.39 6.06
CA GLY A 23 -20.28 43.61 6.38
C GLY A 23 -19.82 42.89 7.63
N LYS A 24 -19.12 41.77 7.41
CA LYS A 24 -18.08 41.23 8.30
C LYS A 24 -17.24 40.25 7.49
N HIS A 25 -15.99 40.63 7.26
CA HIS A 25 -14.92 39.75 6.78
C HIS A 25 -14.88 38.51 7.68
N PHE A 26 -15.31 37.36 7.15
CA PHE A 26 -15.00 36.07 7.73
C PHE A 26 -13.86 35.46 6.90
N ALA A 27 -12.64 35.67 7.40
CA ALA A 27 -11.52 34.81 7.09
C ALA A 27 -11.80 33.45 7.74
N LEU A 28 -12.41 32.53 6.99
CA LEU A 28 -12.49 31.13 7.34
C LEU A 28 -11.43 30.40 6.53
N GLN A 29 -10.47 29.89 7.29
CA GLN A 29 -9.27 29.19 6.88
C GLN A 29 -9.61 28.10 5.85
N ALA A 30 -8.87 28.12 4.73
CA ALA A 30 -8.78 26.96 3.87
C ALA A 30 -8.23 25.81 4.72
N LEU A 31 -9.09 24.86 5.08
CA LEU A 31 -8.65 23.56 5.54
C LEU A 31 -7.75 23.00 4.43
N PRO A 32 -6.53 22.52 4.73
CA PRO A 32 -5.73 21.87 3.70
C PRO A 32 -6.57 20.74 3.14
N CYS A 33 -6.73 20.72 1.82
CA CYS A 33 -7.20 19.56 1.11
C CYS A 33 -6.34 18.40 1.60
N SER A 34 -6.89 17.58 2.50
CA SER A 34 -6.33 16.26 2.74
C SER A 34 -6.37 15.62 1.36
N PHE A 35 -5.18 15.43 0.81
CA PHE A 35 -4.95 14.80 -0.46
C PHE A 35 -5.40 13.35 -0.29
N VAL A 36 -6.70 13.11 -0.44
CA VAL A 36 -7.24 11.76 -0.51
C VAL A 36 -6.78 11.23 -1.86
N SER A 37 -5.70 10.46 -1.83
CA SER A 37 -5.27 9.66 -2.96
C SER A 37 -6.46 8.83 -3.44
N MET A 38 -6.95 9.13 -4.64
CA MET A 38 -7.99 8.35 -5.30
C MET A 38 -7.39 7.00 -5.74
N ASN A 39 -7.22 6.07 -4.81
CA ASN A 39 -6.94 4.67 -5.13
C ASN A 39 -8.27 3.95 -5.34
N VAL A 40 -8.65 3.74 -6.60
CA VAL A 40 -9.80 2.93 -6.99
C VAL A 40 -9.39 1.46 -6.95
N GLY A 41 -9.48 0.86 -5.77
CA GLY A 41 -9.31 -0.57 -5.51
C GLY A 41 -9.86 -0.91 -4.12
N PRO A 42 -10.03 -2.19 -3.75
CA PRO A 42 -10.44 -2.54 -2.40
C PRO A 42 -9.45 -1.92 -1.41
N VAL A 43 -9.96 -1.04 -0.54
CA VAL A 43 -9.18 -0.41 0.53
C VAL A 43 -8.97 -1.49 1.59
N HIS A 44 -7.98 -2.34 1.36
CA HIS A 44 -7.53 -3.30 2.35
C HIS A 44 -7.08 -2.51 3.59
N GLN A 45 -7.63 -2.84 4.76
CA GLN A 45 -7.26 -2.17 5.99
C GLN A 45 -5.83 -2.54 6.36
N LYS A 46 -4.96 -1.53 6.42
CA LYS A 46 -3.56 -1.69 6.82
C LYS A 46 -3.48 -2.28 8.23
N PRO A 47 -2.63 -3.30 8.47
CA PRO A 47 -2.39 -3.87 9.78
C PRO A 47 -1.98 -2.82 10.82
N ALA A 48 -2.31 -3.06 12.09
CA ALA A 48 -1.95 -2.15 13.17
C ALA A 48 -0.50 -2.34 13.66
N SER A 49 0.13 -3.46 13.34
CA SER A 49 1.49 -3.80 13.77
C SER A 49 2.27 -4.51 12.66
N PRO A 50 3.61 -4.34 12.61
CA PRO A 50 4.44 -5.05 11.64
C PRO A 50 4.31 -6.57 11.76
N GLY A 51 4.30 -7.26 10.63
CA GLY A 51 4.14 -8.71 10.54
C GLY A 51 3.11 -9.14 9.51
N ILE A 52 2.49 -10.29 9.77
CA ILE A 52 1.52 -10.94 8.89
C ILE A 52 0.20 -11.06 9.65
N GLU A 53 -0.87 -10.53 9.07
CA GLU A 53 -2.23 -10.62 9.61
C GLU A 53 -3.18 -11.17 8.54
N GLU A 54 -4.14 -12.01 8.94
CA GLU A 54 -5.18 -12.49 8.03
C GLU A 54 -6.15 -11.36 7.70
N GLY A 55 -6.42 -11.18 6.41
CA GLY A 55 -7.35 -10.19 5.89
C GLY A 55 -8.69 -10.81 5.47
N PRO A 56 -9.66 -9.99 5.04
CA PRO A 56 -10.93 -10.47 4.52
C PRO A 56 -10.76 -11.21 3.17
N GLU A 57 -11.76 -12.01 2.78
CA GLU A 57 -11.85 -12.60 1.43
C GLU A 57 -10.62 -13.41 0.98
N ASN A 58 -10.08 -14.27 1.85
CA ASN A 58 -8.88 -15.08 1.59
C ASN A 58 -7.67 -14.21 1.18
N SER A 59 -7.47 -13.11 1.89
CA SER A 59 -6.29 -12.28 1.77
C SER A 59 -5.42 -12.38 3.02
N VAL A 60 -4.14 -12.05 2.85
CA VAL A 60 -3.18 -11.92 3.93
C VAL A 60 -2.48 -10.58 3.75
N HIS A 61 -2.46 -9.80 4.83
CA HIS A 61 -1.90 -8.46 4.86
C HIS A 61 -0.54 -8.52 5.54
N ILE A 62 0.47 -8.00 4.86
CA ILE A 62 1.86 -8.00 5.32
C ILE A 62 2.25 -6.56 5.56
N LEU A 63 2.57 -6.18 6.80
CA LEU A 63 3.12 -4.86 7.12
C LEU A 63 4.61 -5.00 7.41
N TYR A 64 5.43 -4.37 6.58
CA TYR A 64 6.86 -4.25 6.82
C TYR A 64 7.22 -2.80 7.15
N ARG A 65 8.00 -2.62 8.21
CA ARG A 65 8.53 -1.33 8.64
C ARG A 65 10.04 -1.35 8.53
N VAL A 66 10.56 -0.37 7.81
CA VAL A 66 11.98 -0.08 7.70
C VAL A 66 12.34 0.91 8.80
N GLU A 67 13.32 0.53 9.61
CA GLU A 67 13.94 1.39 10.63
C GLU A 67 15.14 2.15 10.03
N PRO A 68 15.55 3.32 10.57
CA PRO A 68 16.61 4.16 9.98
C PRO A 68 17.98 3.49 9.81
N GLU A 69 18.28 2.46 10.60
CA GLU A 69 19.50 1.67 10.53
C GLU A 69 19.44 0.50 9.54
N THR A 70 18.27 0.26 8.94
CA THR A 70 18.04 -0.88 8.06
C THR A 70 18.76 -0.66 6.74
N THR A 71 19.60 -1.61 6.32
CA THR A 71 20.21 -1.58 4.99
C THR A 71 19.24 -2.11 3.93
N PHE A 72 19.52 -1.81 2.66
CA PHE A 72 18.78 -2.37 1.53
C PHE A 72 18.69 -3.90 1.60
N GLU A 73 19.82 -4.60 1.84
CA GLU A 73 19.89 -6.06 1.85
C GLU A 73 19.07 -6.65 3.01
N GLN A 74 19.09 -5.99 4.16
CA GLN A 74 18.28 -6.37 5.31
C GLN A 74 16.79 -6.23 4.98
N ALA A 75 16.38 -5.09 4.41
CA ALA A 75 15.00 -4.85 4.02
C ALA A 75 14.52 -5.85 2.97
N ALA A 76 15.34 -6.10 1.95
CA ALA A 76 15.05 -7.04 0.88
C ALA A 76 14.91 -8.48 1.40
N SER A 77 15.83 -8.95 2.24
CA SER A 77 15.76 -10.30 2.83
C SER A 77 14.54 -10.45 3.73
N GLN A 78 14.31 -9.50 4.65
CA GLN A 78 13.19 -9.56 5.60
C GLN A 78 11.84 -9.53 4.89
N THR A 79 11.72 -8.69 3.86
CA THR A 79 10.48 -8.62 3.09
C THR A 79 10.22 -9.91 2.32
N PHE A 80 11.26 -10.51 1.74
CA PHE A 80 11.14 -11.81 1.09
C PHE A 80 10.66 -12.90 2.07
N ASP A 81 11.28 -12.96 3.25
CA ASP A 81 10.94 -13.93 4.29
C ASP A 81 9.47 -13.79 4.75
N LEU A 82 8.98 -12.55 4.87
CA LEU A 82 7.57 -12.30 5.20
C LEU A 82 6.62 -12.81 4.11
N VAL A 83 6.93 -12.58 2.83
CA VAL A 83 6.10 -13.05 1.71
C VAL A 83 6.14 -14.58 1.61
N LEU A 84 7.32 -15.18 1.77
CA LEU A 84 7.49 -16.64 1.78
C LEU A 84 6.68 -17.26 2.92
N ARG A 85 6.80 -16.72 4.13
CA ARG A 85 6.04 -17.17 5.29
C ARG A 85 4.52 -17.00 5.08
N ALA A 86 4.08 -15.88 4.52
CA ALA A 86 2.67 -15.67 4.21
C ALA A 86 2.13 -16.73 3.23
N GLN A 87 2.92 -17.14 2.23
CA GLN A 87 2.54 -18.22 1.31
C GLN A 87 2.56 -19.61 1.99
N GLN A 88 3.44 -19.84 2.97
CA GLN A 88 3.49 -21.10 3.72
C GLN A 88 2.31 -21.22 4.70
N ASP A 89 2.03 -20.16 5.44
CA ASP A 89 0.98 -20.11 6.46
C ASP A 89 -0.42 -20.01 5.81
N PHE A 90 -0.54 -19.31 4.67
CA PHE A 90 -1.80 -19.07 3.96
C PHE A 90 -1.66 -19.34 2.43
N PRO A 91 -1.62 -20.62 2.03
CA PRO A 91 -1.30 -20.99 0.66
C PRO A 91 -2.35 -20.49 -0.34
N GLY A 92 -1.89 -19.68 -1.30
CA GLY A 92 -2.73 -19.16 -2.39
C GLY A 92 -3.62 -17.98 -2.00
N TYR A 93 -3.55 -17.50 -0.76
CA TYR A 93 -4.25 -16.29 -0.35
C TYR A 93 -3.65 -15.07 -1.06
N ALA A 94 -4.49 -14.08 -1.36
CA ALA A 94 -4.05 -12.83 -1.96
C ALA A 94 -3.13 -12.08 -0.98
N ARG A 95 -1.88 -11.82 -1.35
CA ARG A 95 -0.91 -11.13 -0.50
C ARG A 95 -0.91 -9.63 -0.80
N VAL A 96 -1.22 -8.82 0.21
CA VAL A 96 -1.17 -7.36 0.15
C VAL A 96 -0.04 -6.89 1.05
N LEU A 97 0.96 -6.24 0.47
CA LEU A 97 2.12 -5.74 1.22
C LEU A 97 2.01 -4.24 1.43
N TYR A 98 2.19 -3.83 2.68
CA TYR A 98 2.27 -2.45 3.13
C TYR A 98 3.69 -2.15 3.58
N LEU A 99 4.24 -1.05 3.06
CA LEU A 99 5.55 -0.57 3.45
C LEU A 99 5.42 0.70 4.29
N GLU A 100 6.13 0.72 5.42
CA GLU A 100 6.44 1.93 6.18
C GLU A 100 7.94 2.15 6.15
N ILE A 101 8.36 3.38 5.88
CA ILE A 101 9.78 3.76 5.93
C ILE A 101 9.93 4.86 6.98
N GLU A 102 10.66 4.56 8.04
CA GLU A 102 11.11 5.54 9.02
C GLU A 102 12.56 5.93 8.68
N GLY A 103 12.80 7.23 8.43
CA GLY A 103 14.11 7.72 8.00
C GLY A 103 14.32 7.62 6.49
N HIS A 104 15.54 7.27 6.07
CA HIS A 104 15.95 7.10 4.67
C HIS A 104 15.55 8.26 3.74
N THR A 105 15.70 9.49 4.25
CA THR A 105 15.29 10.69 3.53
C THR A 105 16.37 11.15 2.55
N GLY A 106 15.96 11.50 1.33
CA GLY A 106 16.89 11.98 0.31
C GLY A 106 16.21 12.83 -0.75
N THR A 107 16.91 13.05 -1.86
CA THR A 107 16.46 13.96 -2.93
C THR A 107 15.57 13.28 -3.96
N GLN A 108 15.51 11.95 -4.00
CA GLN A 108 14.72 11.19 -4.96
C GLN A 108 13.31 10.96 -4.40
N PHE A 109 12.39 11.89 -4.69
CA PHE A 109 11.01 11.87 -4.19
C PHE A 109 10.90 11.81 -2.66
N GLY A 110 11.91 12.33 -1.94
CA GLY A 110 11.96 12.32 -0.49
C GLY A 110 12.72 11.14 0.10
N PHE A 111 13.20 10.19 -0.71
CA PHE A 111 13.98 9.03 -0.28
C PHE A 111 15.45 9.11 -0.71
N ASP A 112 16.33 8.43 0.03
CA ASP A 112 17.69 8.14 -0.43
C ASP A 112 17.67 7.17 -1.62
N GLY A 113 18.83 6.97 -2.26
CA GLY A 113 18.93 6.14 -3.47
C GLY A 113 18.51 4.69 -3.20
N ASP A 114 18.99 4.12 -2.09
CA ASP A 114 18.75 2.73 -1.73
C ASP A 114 17.26 2.45 -1.51
N PHE A 115 16.55 3.31 -0.78
CA PHE A 115 15.13 3.12 -0.48
C PHE A 115 14.19 3.59 -1.59
N PHE A 116 14.68 4.40 -2.51
CA PHE A 116 14.00 4.61 -3.79
C PHE A 116 14.07 3.34 -4.66
N GLU A 117 15.26 2.75 -4.80
CA GLU A 117 15.48 1.50 -5.56
C GLU A 117 14.74 0.32 -4.92
N PHE A 118 14.71 0.23 -3.59
CA PHE A 118 13.95 -0.78 -2.86
C PHE A 118 12.47 -0.79 -3.25
N GLN A 119 11.84 0.39 -3.35
CA GLN A 119 10.43 0.51 -3.71
C GLN A 119 10.17 0.23 -5.19
N GLN A 120 11.00 0.77 -6.09
CA GLN A 120 10.75 0.73 -7.53
C GLN A 120 11.25 -0.55 -8.20
N GLU A 121 12.45 -1.01 -7.86
CA GLU A 121 13.10 -2.12 -8.54
C GLU A 121 12.84 -3.43 -7.79
N TYR A 122 13.07 -3.44 -6.48
CA TYR A 122 12.94 -4.67 -5.69
C TYR A 122 11.47 -5.04 -5.42
N LEU A 123 10.70 -4.15 -4.78
CA LEU A 123 9.33 -4.45 -4.41
C LEU A 123 8.41 -4.61 -5.63
N GLN A 124 8.44 -3.68 -6.58
CA GLN A 124 7.58 -3.77 -7.77
C GLN A 124 8.12 -4.72 -8.83
N GLY A 125 9.43 -4.66 -9.12
CA GLY A 125 10.04 -5.46 -10.19
C GLY A 125 10.20 -6.92 -9.81
N PHE A 126 10.83 -7.20 -8.66
CA PHE A 126 11.12 -8.56 -8.23
C PHE A 126 9.98 -9.22 -7.44
N LEU A 127 9.47 -8.56 -6.38
CA LEU A 127 8.43 -9.14 -5.53
C LEU A 127 7.01 -8.97 -6.09
N GLY A 128 6.78 -7.99 -6.95
CA GLY A 128 5.47 -7.67 -7.52
C GLY A 128 4.71 -8.87 -8.09
N PRO A 129 5.34 -9.78 -8.88
CA PRO A 129 4.66 -10.99 -9.38
C PRO A 129 4.10 -11.91 -8.30
N PHE A 130 4.67 -11.90 -7.10
CA PHE A 130 4.26 -12.74 -5.97
C PHE A 130 3.26 -12.07 -5.03
N LEU A 131 2.90 -10.82 -5.32
CA LEU A 131 1.97 -10.01 -4.55
C LEU A 131 0.72 -9.69 -5.39
N SER A 132 -0.40 -9.52 -4.71
CA SER A 132 -1.65 -9.05 -5.31
C SER A 132 -1.73 -7.52 -5.30
N ALA A 133 -1.16 -6.89 -4.28
CA ALA A 133 -1.06 -5.44 -4.17
C ALA A 133 0.14 -5.02 -3.32
N LEU A 134 0.61 -3.81 -3.58
CA LEU A 134 1.66 -3.09 -2.86
C LEU A 134 1.13 -1.71 -2.47
N ASP A 135 1.26 -1.34 -1.21
CA ASP A 135 1.01 -0.01 -0.70
C ASP A 135 2.33 0.53 -0.14
N MET A 136 3.00 1.40 -0.91
CA MET A 136 4.29 1.97 -0.55
C MET A 136 4.17 3.48 -0.40
N PRO A 137 5.04 4.12 0.40
CA PRO A 137 5.09 5.58 0.53
C PRO A 137 5.20 6.31 -0.81
N LEU A 138 5.92 5.72 -1.78
CA LEU A 138 6.07 6.30 -3.12
C LEU A 138 4.80 6.17 -3.97
N LEU A 139 4.13 5.01 -3.94
CA LEU A 139 2.89 4.74 -4.66
C LEU A 139 2.20 3.46 -4.17
N SER A 140 0.90 3.34 -4.41
CA SER A 140 0.16 2.08 -4.25
C SER A 140 -0.22 1.49 -5.61
N VAL A 141 0.02 0.19 -5.81
CA VAL A 141 -0.29 -0.54 -7.05
C VAL A 141 -0.96 -1.88 -6.77
N PHE A 142 -1.85 -2.26 -7.70
CA PHE A 142 -2.41 -3.60 -7.77
C PHE A 142 -1.72 -4.38 -8.88
N ASN A 143 -1.46 -5.66 -8.66
CA ASN A 143 -0.94 -6.54 -9.69
C ASN A 143 -2.05 -6.85 -10.71
N PRO A 144 -1.93 -6.41 -11.98
CA PRO A 144 -2.96 -6.66 -12.98
C PRO A 144 -2.97 -8.13 -13.45
N ARG A 145 -1.96 -8.92 -13.07
CA ARG A 145 -1.86 -10.34 -13.40
C ARG A 145 -2.19 -11.18 -12.16
N PRO A 146 -2.64 -12.43 -12.36
CA PRO A 146 -2.75 -13.36 -11.25
C PRO A 146 -1.42 -13.47 -10.49
N GLN A 147 -1.50 -13.33 -9.18
CA GLN A 147 -0.38 -13.53 -8.27
C GLN A 147 0.24 -14.92 -8.45
N ARG A 148 1.57 -14.97 -8.49
CA ARG A 148 2.35 -16.20 -8.49
C ARG A 148 2.52 -16.76 -7.08
N ASN A 149 2.40 -18.08 -6.94
CA ASN A 149 2.55 -18.80 -5.67
C ASN A 149 3.80 -19.70 -5.64
N ASP A 150 4.56 -19.74 -6.74
CA ASP A 150 5.81 -20.48 -6.90
C ASP A 150 7.01 -19.63 -6.41
N LEU A 151 6.97 -19.23 -5.13
CA LEU A 151 8.10 -18.55 -4.50
C LEU A 151 9.28 -19.52 -4.32
N PRO A 152 10.53 -19.09 -4.58
CA PRO A 152 11.70 -19.90 -4.26
C PRO A 152 11.86 -20.04 -2.73
N ASP A 153 12.56 -21.08 -2.29
CA ASP A 153 12.81 -21.28 -0.85
C ASP A 153 13.80 -20.26 -0.26
N LYS A 154 14.65 -19.67 -1.12
CA LYS A 154 15.66 -18.69 -0.75
C LYS A 154 15.94 -17.75 -1.90
N VAL A 155 16.25 -16.50 -1.58
CA VAL A 155 16.83 -15.52 -2.50
C VAL A 155 18.20 -15.13 -1.98
N GLU A 156 19.15 -15.03 -2.90
CA GLU A 156 20.47 -14.47 -2.63
C GLU A 156 20.49 -13.05 -3.19
N ILE A 157 20.67 -12.08 -2.30
CA ILE A 157 20.81 -10.66 -2.64
C ILE A 157 22.30 -10.41 -2.73
N ASP A 158 22.82 -10.45 -3.96
CA ASP A 158 24.19 -10.06 -4.22
C ASP A 158 24.29 -8.54 -4.06
N GLY A 159 25.11 -8.07 -3.12
CA GLY A 159 25.43 -6.65 -2.98
C GLY A 159 25.98 -6.08 -4.30
N PRO A 160 26.07 -4.74 -4.45
CA PRO A 160 26.15 -4.08 -5.74
C PRO A 160 27.21 -4.73 -6.64
N ALA A 161 26.74 -5.45 -7.64
CA ALA A 161 27.58 -5.82 -8.76
C ALA A 161 28.06 -4.51 -9.38
N THR A 162 29.37 -4.37 -9.57
CA THR A 162 30.02 -3.26 -10.29
C THR A 162 29.06 -2.66 -11.32
N PRO A 163 28.74 -1.34 -11.27
CA PRO A 163 27.67 -0.77 -12.06
C PRO A 163 27.89 -1.10 -13.53
N THR A 164 27.09 -2.03 -14.05
CA THR A 164 27.11 -2.38 -15.45
C THR A 164 26.36 -1.26 -16.17
N PRO A 165 26.97 -0.56 -17.14
CA PRO A 165 26.26 0.47 -17.89
C PRO A 165 25.02 -0.14 -18.55
N GLY A 166 23.84 0.19 -18.03
CA GLY A 166 22.55 -0.29 -18.54
C GLY A 166 22.04 -1.64 -18.00
N GLY A 167 22.60 -2.18 -16.91
CA GLY A 167 22.16 -3.43 -16.29
C GLY A 167 21.46 -3.24 -14.94
N PHE A 168 20.49 -4.12 -14.63
CA PHE A 168 19.84 -4.22 -13.31
C PHE A 168 20.90 -4.30 -12.20
N PRO A 169 20.81 -3.51 -11.12
CA PRO A 169 21.84 -3.48 -10.08
C PRO A 169 21.94 -4.76 -9.23
N PHE A 170 21.05 -5.74 -9.43
CA PHE A 170 21.03 -7.01 -8.70
C PHE A 170 20.89 -8.21 -9.64
N PRO A 171 21.91 -9.08 -9.78
CA PRO A 171 21.73 -10.39 -10.37
C PRO A 171 20.97 -11.28 -9.37
N LEU A 172 19.70 -11.57 -9.64
CA LEU A 172 18.95 -12.55 -8.85
C LEU A 172 19.36 -13.96 -9.28
N ASN A 173 20.21 -14.61 -8.50
CA ASN A 173 20.56 -16.01 -8.73
C ASN A 173 19.41 -16.94 -8.31
N GLN A 174 18.53 -17.28 -9.27
CA GLN A 174 17.47 -18.28 -9.06
C GLN A 174 18.08 -19.68 -9.13
N THR A 175 18.55 -20.20 -8.01
CA THR A 175 18.94 -21.62 -7.91
C THR A 175 17.67 -22.48 -7.90
N ASN A 176 17.21 -22.86 -9.10
CA ASN A 176 16.22 -23.92 -9.27
C ASN A 176 16.78 -25.23 -8.70
N GLN A 177 16.33 -25.62 -7.51
CA GLN A 177 16.53 -26.97 -7.00
C GLN A 177 15.48 -27.90 -7.60
N THR A 178 15.82 -28.46 -8.75
CA THR A 178 15.20 -29.68 -9.26
C THR A 178 15.59 -30.83 -8.34
N LYS A 179 14.62 -31.44 -7.66
CA LYS A 179 14.63 -32.89 -7.44
C LYS A 179 13.23 -33.45 -7.28
#